data_AF-U1QHM2-F1
#
_entry.id   AF-U1QHM2-F1
#
_cell.length_a   1.000
_cell.length_b   1.000
_cell.length_c   1.000
_cell.angle_alpha   90.00
_cell.angle_beta   90.00
_cell.angle_gamma   90.00
#
_symmetry.space_group_name_H-M   'P 1'
#
loop_
_entity.id
_entity.type
_entity.pdbx_description
1 polymer ?
#
loop_
_entity_poly.entity_id
_entity_poly.type
_entity_poly.pdbx_seq_one_letter_code
_entity_poly.pdbx_strand_id
1 'polypeptide(L)'
;MQACNGYITTVDETAQFAPGKNPNEPTFVISKVGIENGAMYAAIVGGWDAGYPGWIKGRLLVGEPKHVPTIGTFTLLDITTAQAVYGHGSATFCFEPDPDFEVSSTI
;
A
#
# COMPACT_ATOMS: atom_id res chain seq x y z
N MET A 1 10.76 11.09 10.78
CA MET A 1 10.72 9.89 9.92
C MET A 1 10.26 8.74 10.78
N GLN A 2 9.08 8.20 10.51
CA GLN A 2 8.51 7.08 11.26
C GLN A 2 9.38 5.84 11.03
N ALA A 3 9.80 5.18 12.10
CA ALA A 3 10.60 3.96 11.98
C ALA A 3 9.72 2.85 11.39
N CYS A 4 10.07 2.37 10.21
CA CYS A 4 9.45 1.21 9.60
C CYS A 4 10.21 -0.04 10.05
N ASN A 5 9.54 -0.98 10.72
CA ASN A 5 10.17 -2.25 11.12
C ASN A 5 9.99 -3.37 10.07
N GLY A 6 9.32 -3.04 8.95
CA GLY A 6 9.09 -3.95 7.83
C GLY A 6 9.79 -3.48 6.56
N TYR A 7 9.09 -3.59 5.43
CA TYR A 7 9.59 -3.27 4.10
C TYR A 7 9.12 -1.89 3.66
N ILE A 8 10.06 -1.04 3.23
CA ILE A 8 9.72 0.24 2.61
C ILE A 8 9.67 0.02 1.12
N THR A 9 8.55 0.35 0.50
CA THR A 9 8.37 0.20 -0.94
C THR A 9 7.61 1.39 -1.50
N THR A 10 7.89 1.71 -2.76
CA THR A 10 7.26 2.80 -3.51
C THR A 10 6.49 2.18 -4.67
N VAL A 11 5.20 2.51 -4.74
CA VAL A 11 4.31 1.98 -5.77
C VAL A 11 3.72 3.14 -6.56
N ASP A 12 3.83 3.05 -7.88
CA ASP A 12 3.25 4.02 -8.78
C ASP A 12 1.72 3.99 -8.70
N GLU A 13 1.11 5.15 -8.87
CA GLU A 13 -0.33 5.26 -8.94
C GLU A 13 -0.87 4.44 -10.12
N THR A 14 -1.88 3.62 -9.86
CA THR A 14 -2.45 2.57 -10.73
C THR A 14 -1.65 1.28 -10.85
N ALA A 15 -0.45 1.20 -10.27
CA ALA A 15 0.30 -0.04 -10.24
C ALA A 15 -0.29 -1.05 -9.25
N GLN A 16 -0.06 -2.32 -9.55
CA GLN A 16 -0.39 -3.44 -8.70
C GLN A 16 0.80 -3.78 -7.80
N PHE A 17 0.54 -3.87 -6.52
CA PHE A 17 1.48 -4.27 -5.49
C PHE A 17 1.09 -5.66 -4.98
N ALA A 18 2.02 -6.62 -5.08
CA ALA A 18 1.85 -7.97 -4.58
C ALA A 18 2.96 -8.27 -3.56
N PRO A 19 2.70 -8.11 -2.25
CA PRO A 19 3.71 -8.36 -1.23
C PRO A 19 3.95 -9.86 -0.98
N GLY A 20 3.06 -10.74 -1.43
CA GLY A 20 3.13 -12.17 -1.19
C GLY A 20 4.15 -12.88 -2.07
N LYS A 21 4.67 -14.00 -1.58
CA LYS A 21 5.51 -14.93 -2.35
C LYS A 21 4.84 -15.40 -3.64
N ASN A 22 3.51 -15.52 -3.64
CA ASN A 22 2.73 -15.70 -4.86
C ASN A 22 2.51 -14.32 -5.52
N PRO A 23 2.99 -14.09 -6.75
CA PRO A 23 2.84 -12.78 -7.40
C PRO A 23 1.38 -12.44 -7.77
N ASN A 24 0.47 -13.41 -7.73
CA ASN A 24 -0.94 -13.21 -8.07
C ASN A 24 -1.82 -12.89 -6.85
N GLU A 25 -1.33 -13.10 -5.62
CA GLU A 25 -2.12 -12.91 -4.40
C GLU A 25 -1.25 -12.80 -3.13
N PRO A 26 -1.63 -11.93 -2.16
CA PRO A 26 -2.68 -10.93 -2.27
C PRO A 26 -2.20 -9.76 -3.15
N THR A 27 -3.12 -9.10 -3.84
CA THR A 27 -2.79 -7.99 -4.75
C THR A 27 -3.50 -6.72 -4.33
N PHE A 28 -2.80 -5.59 -4.39
CA PHE A 28 -3.29 -4.29 -4.00
C PHE A 28 -3.07 -3.30 -5.14
N VAL A 29 -4.07 -2.47 -5.42
CA VAL A 29 -3.95 -1.38 -6.37
C VAL A 29 -3.94 -0.08 -5.60
N ILE A 30 -2.89 0.70 -5.81
CA ILE A 30 -2.79 2.06 -5.28
C ILE A 30 -3.35 3.03 -6.32
N SER A 31 -4.20 3.96 -5.90
CA SER A 31 -4.82 4.93 -6.81
C SER A 31 -5.11 6.24 -6.10
N LYS A 32 -5.42 7.30 -6.85
CA LYS A 32 -5.84 8.61 -6.30
C LYS A 32 -4.84 9.11 -5.27
N VAL A 33 -3.58 9.18 -5.67
CA VAL A 33 -2.49 9.70 -4.82
C VAL A 33 -2.54 11.22 -4.86
N GLY A 34 -2.67 11.87 -3.71
CA GLY A 34 -2.84 13.32 -3.69
C GLY A 34 -2.85 13.93 -2.30
N ILE A 35 -3.08 15.24 -2.26
CA ILE A 35 -3.17 16.02 -1.03
C ILE A 35 -4.60 16.57 -0.93
N GLU A 36 -5.29 16.28 0.16
CA GLU A 36 -6.63 16.79 0.45
C GLU A 36 -6.61 17.47 1.82
N ASN A 37 -7.04 18.74 1.90
CA ASN A 37 -7.01 19.54 3.12
C ASN A 37 -5.63 19.60 3.82
N GLY A 38 -4.54 19.55 3.05
CA GLY A 38 -3.17 19.53 3.57
C GLY A 38 -2.68 18.16 4.06
N ALA A 39 -3.53 17.12 4.04
CA ALA A 39 -3.16 15.75 4.34
C ALA A 39 -2.86 14.97 3.06
N MET A 40 -1.68 14.35 3.03
CA MET A 40 -1.28 13.42 1.96
C MET A 40 -2.03 12.09 2.12
N TYR A 41 -2.59 11.61 1.02
CA TYR A 41 -3.37 10.38 0.99
C TYR A 41 -3.12 9.55 -0.27
N ALA A 42 -3.40 8.25 -0.16
CA ALA A 42 -3.46 7.31 -1.28
C ALA A 42 -4.65 6.37 -1.07
N ALA A 43 -5.40 6.06 -2.12
CA ALA A 43 -6.44 5.03 -2.04
C ALA A 43 -5.82 3.65 -2.27
N ILE A 44 -6.21 2.68 -1.45
CA ILE A 44 -5.81 1.28 -1.55
C ILE A 44 -7.05 0.41 -1.72
N VAL A 45 -6.97 -0.53 -2.65
CA VAL A 45 -7.99 -1.57 -2.83
C VAL A 45 -7.32 -2.88 -3.17
N GLY A 46 -7.76 -3.98 -2.57
CA GLY A 46 -7.25 -5.31 -2.88
C GLY A 46 -7.10 -6.17 -1.63
N GLY A 47 -6.35 -7.25 -1.74
CA GLY A 47 -6.20 -8.27 -0.71
C GLY A 47 -6.26 -9.67 -1.31
N TRP A 48 -6.72 -10.62 -0.49
CA TRP A 48 -7.05 -11.97 -0.94
C TRP A 48 -8.32 -12.00 -1.78
N ASP A 49 -8.51 -13.11 -2.50
CA ASP A 49 -9.70 -13.37 -3.28
C ASP A 49 -11.00 -13.29 -2.46
N ALA A 50 -12.10 -13.03 -3.16
CA ALA A 50 -13.42 -12.88 -2.57
C ALA A 50 -13.78 -14.09 -1.69
N GLY A 51 -14.04 -13.84 -0.41
CA GLY A 51 -14.38 -14.88 0.57
C GLY A 51 -13.29 -15.14 1.62
N TYR A 52 -12.07 -14.65 1.42
CA TYR A 52 -11.00 -14.70 2.42
C TYR A 52 -10.91 -13.38 3.22
N PRO A 53 -10.64 -13.45 4.53
CA PRO A 53 -10.35 -12.25 5.31
C PRO A 53 -9.06 -11.60 4.79
N GLY A 54 -9.01 -10.27 4.73
CA GLY A 54 -7.83 -9.54 4.21
C GLY A 54 -8.10 -8.73 2.94
N TRP A 55 -9.35 -8.60 2.50
CA TRP A 55 -9.74 -7.57 1.54
C TRP A 55 -9.86 -6.20 2.21
N ILE A 56 -9.21 -5.19 1.64
CA ILE A 56 -9.31 -3.79 2.03
C ILE A 56 -9.79 -2.92 0.86
N LYS A 57 -10.59 -1.91 1.19
CA LYS A 57 -10.90 -0.81 0.28
C LYS A 57 -11.01 0.47 1.10
N GLY A 58 -10.13 1.43 0.86
CA GLY A 58 -10.11 2.65 1.65
C GLY A 58 -9.07 3.67 1.21
N ARG A 59 -8.88 4.67 2.06
CA ARG A 59 -7.82 5.67 1.94
C ARG A 59 -6.80 5.43 3.06
N LEU A 60 -5.53 5.53 2.71
CA LEU A 60 -4.40 5.60 3.63
C LEU A 60 -4.00 7.06 3.75
N LEU A 61 -3.86 7.55 4.97
CA LEU A 61 -3.34 8.87 5.28
C LEU A 61 -1.89 8.73 5.76
N VAL A 62 -1.04 9.71 5.46
CA VAL A 62 0.36 9.67 5.90
C VAL A 62 0.44 9.57 7.42
N GLY A 63 1.22 8.59 7.89
CA GLY A 63 1.43 8.28 9.30
C GLY A 63 0.33 7.43 9.95
N GLU A 64 -0.78 7.15 9.27
CA GLU A 64 -1.85 6.30 9.80
C GLU A 64 -1.65 4.83 9.38
N PRO A 65 -1.35 3.93 10.33
CA PRO A 65 -1.21 2.51 10.03
C PRO A 65 -2.58 1.87 9.78
N LYS A 66 -2.64 1.01 8.77
CA LYS A 66 -3.81 0.25 8.40
C LYS A 66 -3.49 -1.23 8.34
N HIS A 67 -3.98 -1.96 9.33
CA HIS A 67 -3.82 -3.40 9.40
C HIS A 67 -4.84 -4.12 8.48
N VAL A 68 -4.33 -5.06 7.69
CA VAL A 68 -5.08 -5.95 6.82
C VAL A 68 -4.87 -7.38 7.33
N PRO A 69 -5.92 -8.03 7.88
CA PRO A 69 -5.78 -9.34 8.50
C PRO A 69 -5.15 -10.36 7.56
N THR A 70 -4.28 -11.23 8.08
CA THR A 70 -3.59 -12.32 7.37
C THR A 70 -2.55 -11.88 6.34
N ILE A 71 -2.25 -10.58 6.28
CA ILE A 71 -1.32 -10.00 5.31
C ILE A 71 -0.30 -9.12 6.04
N GLY A 72 -0.77 -8.10 6.76
CA GLY A 72 0.12 -7.17 7.44
C GLY A 72 -0.44 -5.76 7.59
N THR A 73 0.40 -4.85 8.04
CA THR A 73 0.07 -3.45 8.27
C THR A 73 0.71 -2.55 7.22
N PHE A 74 -0.10 -1.68 6.62
CA PHE A 74 0.32 -0.69 5.64
C PHE A 74 0.31 0.69 6.29
N THR A 75 1.44 1.38 6.28
CA THR A 75 1.55 2.77 6.75
C THR A 75 2.05 3.64 5.62
N LEU A 76 1.25 4.61 5.18
CA LEU A 76 1.69 5.57 4.16
C LEU A 76 2.76 6.48 4.78
N LEU A 77 3.95 6.54 4.18
CA LEU A 77 5.06 7.35 4.67
C LEU A 77 5.16 8.68 3.93
N ASP A 78 5.00 8.63 2.61
CA ASP A 78 5.13 9.80 1.75
C ASP A 78 4.42 9.57 0.41
N ILE A 79 4.17 10.65 -0.33
CA ILE A 79 3.64 10.59 -1.69
C ILE A 79 4.43 11.51 -2.62
N THR A 80 4.59 11.08 -3.86
CA THR A 80 4.98 11.96 -4.96
C THR A 80 3.74 12.25 -5.78
N THR A 81 3.29 13.50 -5.83
CA THR A 81 2.18 13.87 -6.72
C THR A 81 2.66 14.02 -8.15
N ALA A 82 1.83 13.63 -9.11
CA ALA A 82 2.07 13.89 -10.53
C ALA A 82 2.32 15.40 -10.79
N GLN A 83 3.45 15.73 -11.43
CA GLN A 83 3.74 17.11 -11.82
C GLN A 83 3.04 17.54 -13.13
N ALA A 84 2.44 16.60 -13.85
CA ALA A 84 1.78 16.81 -15.14
C ALA A 84 0.33 16.31 -15.12
N VAL A 85 -0.53 16.88 -15.98
CA VAL A 85 -1.96 16.55 -16.11
C VAL A 85 -2.22 15.07 -16.42
N TYR A 86 -1.23 14.38 -17.02
CA TYR A 86 -1.25 12.94 -17.30
C TYR A 86 -0.18 12.16 -16.52
N GLY A 87 0.46 12.78 -15.54
CA GLY A 87 1.41 12.08 -14.69
C GLY A 87 0.68 11.18 -13.71
N HIS A 88 1.33 10.08 -13.34
CA HIS A 88 0.92 9.24 -12.22
C HIS A 88 1.74 9.66 -11.01
N GLY A 89 1.10 9.82 -9.86
CA GLY A 89 1.83 9.95 -8.61
C GLY A 89 2.49 8.63 -8.21
N SER A 90 3.14 8.61 -7.06
CA SER A 90 3.56 7.37 -6.40
C SER A 90 3.36 7.49 -4.91
N ALA A 91 3.11 6.36 -4.26
CA ALA A 91 2.95 6.28 -2.81
C ALA A 91 4.07 5.43 -2.23
N THR A 92 4.78 5.98 -1.25
CA THR A 92 5.78 5.23 -0.48
C THR A 92 5.15 4.80 0.83
N PHE A 93 5.15 3.50 1.10
CA PHE A 93 4.59 2.94 2.31
C PHE A 93 5.56 1.99 3.00
N CYS A 94 5.36 1.88 4.32
CA CYS A 94 5.91 0.83 5.14
C CYS A 94 4.91 -0.33 5.16
N PHE A 95 5.35 -1.51 4.72
CA PHE A 95 4.61 -2.75 4.80
C PHE A 95 5.23 -3.65 5.87
N GLU A 96 4.50 -3.89 6.95
CA GLU A 96 4.90 -4.79 8.04
C GLU A 96 4.08 -6.08 7.92
N PRO A 97 4.66 -7.19 7.45
CA PRO A 97 3.92 -8.43 7.26
C PRO A 97 3.46 -9.03 8.59
N ASP A 98 2.34 -9.73 8.57
CA ASP A 98 1.95 -10.59 9.69
C ASP A 98 2.97 -11.74 9.87
N PRO A 99 3.15 -12.28 11.09
CA PRO A 99 4.16 -13.32 11.35
C PRO A 99 4.04 -14.57 10.46
N ASP A 100 2.81 -14.90 10.05
CA ASP A 100 2.51 -16.07 9.22
C ASP A 100 2.43 -15.75 7.71
N PHE A 101 2.66 -14.49 7.32
CA PHE A 101 2.58 -14.06 5.93
C PHE A 101 3.93 -14.26 5.21
N GLU A 102 3.94 -15.09 4.16
CA GLU A 102 5.12 -15.29 3.32
C GLU A 102 5.32 -14.12 2.34
N VAL A 103 6.23 -13.22 2.67
CA VAL A 103 6.61 -12.07 1.82
C VAL A 103 7.44 -12.51 0.62
N SER A 104 7.24 -11.86 -0.52
CA SER A 104 8.12 -12.02 -1.69
C SER A 104 9.55 -11.61 -1.37
N SER A 105 10.54 -12.32 -1.92
CA SER A 105 11.96 -11.96 -1.79
C SER A 105 12.37 -10.73 -2.62
N THR A 106 11.44 -10.14 -3.38
CA THR A 106 11.71 -9.05 -4.34
C THR A 106 11.00 -7.74 -3.98
N ILE A 107 10.48 -7.61 -2.77
CA ILE A 107 9.88 -6.37 -2.26
C ILE A 107 10.96 -5.35 -1.83
#